data_AF-A0A970VU37-F1
#
_entry.id   AF-A0A970VU37-F1
#
_cell.length_a   1.000
_cell.length_b   1.000
_cell.length_c   1.000
_cell.angle_alpha   90.00
_cell.angle_beta   90.00
_cell.angle_gamma   90.00
#
_symmetry.space_group_name_H-M   'P 1'
#
loop_
_entity.id
_entity.type
_entity.pdbx_description
1 polymer ?
#
loop_
_entity_poly.entity_id
_entity_poly.type
_entity_poly.pdbx_seq_one_letter_code
_entity_poly.pdbx_strand_id
1 'polypeptide(L)'
;MRIAILAAGEWDPVWGRAQLTEEKYDLLICADGGANLALTAGVFPDVLIGDLDSVSQDTIDLCRRENVKIVKYPSEKDQTDLELAVDYALGLFKGRPAEEISLYAAGGMRMDHLLGNIAVMLGAAQKKV
;
A
#
# COMPACT_ATOMS: atom_id res chain seq x y z
N MET A 1 -4.33 16.14 -1.57
CA MET A 1 -4.47 14.76 -2.05
C MET A 1 -4.13 13.82 -0.90
N ARG A 2 -5.10 12.98 -0.52
CA ARG A 2 -5.00 11.99 0.55
C ARG A 2 -4.79 10.62 -0.07
N ILE A 3 -3.74 9.92 0.33
CA ILE A 3 -3.41 8.59 -0.19
C ILE A 3 -3.52 7.57 0.93
N ALA A 4 -4.26 6.48 0.70
CA ALA A 4 -4.21 5.30 1.54
C ALA A 4 -3.22 4.29 0.97
N ILE A 5 -2.34 3.76 1.82
CA ILE A 5 -1.45 2.65 1.48
C ILE A 5 -1.81 1.46 2.36
N LEU A 6 -2.16 0.34 1.74
CA LEU A 6 -2.49 -0.90 2.43
C LEU A 6 -1.33 -1.90 2.33
N ALA A 7 -0.71 -2.23 3.46
CA ALA A 7 0.28 -3.29 3.60
C ALA A 7 -0.40 -4.66 3.80
N ALA A 8 0.39 -5.69 4.09
CA ALA A 8 -0.07 -7.09 4.20
C ALA A 8 -0.19 -7.62 5.65
N GLY A 9 -0.34 -6.73 6.64
CA GLY A 9 -0.52 -7.11 8.04
C GLY A 9 -1.95 -7.53 8.40
N GLU A 10 -2.19 -7.76 9.69
CA GLU A 10 -3.51 -8.16 10.17
C GLU A 10 -4.56 -7.07 9.93
N TRP A 11 -5.74 -7.49 9.49
CA TRP A 11 -6.79 -6.61 8.99
C TRP A 11 -8.17 -7.22 9.18
N ASP A 12 -9.10 -6.44 9.74
CA ASP A 12 -10.52 -6.79 9.71
C ASP A 12 -11.16 -6.23 8.41
N PRO A 13 -11.72 -7.08 7.54
CA PRO A 13 -12.20 -6.64 6.23
C PRO A 13 -13.42 -5.73 6.30
N VAL A 14 -14.25 -5.82 7.35
CA VAL A 14 -15.46 -5.00 7.49
C VAL A 14 -15.10 -3.59 7.92
N TRP A 15 -14.34 -3.47 9.00
CA TRP A 15 -13.80 -2.19 9.47
C TRP A 15 -12.92 -1.55 8.41
N GLY A 16 -12.08 -2.36 7.77
CA GLY A 16 -11.20 -1.93 6.72
C GLY A 16 -11.91 -1.33 5.51
N ARG A 17 -12.98 -1.98 5.03
CA ARG A 17 -13.84 -1.44 3.98
C ARG A 17 -14.40 -0.09 4.39
N ALA A 18 -14.93 0.04 5.61
CA ALA A 18 -15.47 1.30 6.11
C ALA A 18 -14.40 2.40 6.10
N GLN A 19 -13.20 2.13 6.61
CA GLN A 19 -12.09 3.09 6.59
C GLN A 19 -11.71 3.52 5.17
N LEU A 20 -11.55 2.58 4.24
CA LEU A 20 -11.13 2.88 2.87
C LEU A 20 -12.21 3.56 2.01
N THR A 21 -13.48 3.52 2.42
CA THR A 21 -14.60 4.08 1.64
C THR A 21 -15.24 5.32 2.27
N GLU A 22 -15.21 5.45 3.59
CA GLU A 22 -15.76 6.61 4.32
C GLU A 22 -14.76 7.76 4.38
N GLU A 23 -13.48 7.45 4.57
CA GLU A 23 -12.41 8.42 4.42
C GLU A 23 -12.23 8.69 2.92
N LYS A 24 -12.48 9.95 2.51
CA LYS A 24 -12.36 10.38 1.11
C LYS A 24 -10.89 10.37 0.66
N TYR A 25 -10.32 9.19 0.44
CA TYR A 25 -9.02 9.02 -0.18
C TYR A 25 -9.14 9.22 -1.68
N ASP A 26 -8.15 9.90 -2.26
CA ASP A 26 -8.06 10.13 -3.71
C ASP A 26 -7.40 8.95 -4.44
N LEU A 27 -6.63 8.13 -3.70
CA LEU A 27 -5.86 7.03 -4.25
C LEU A 27 -5.63 5.94 -3.19
N LEU A 28 -5.89 4.69 -3.56
CA LEU A 28 -5.52 3.49 -2.81
C LEU A 28 -4.35 2.76 -3.49
N ILE A 29 -3.24 2.66 -2.76
CA ILE A 29 -2.06 1.89 -3.16
C ILE A 29 -1.99 0.63 -2.29
N CYS A 30 -1.92 -0.54 -2.89
CA CYS A 30 -1.65 -1.79 -2.17
C CYS A 30 -0.17 -2.17 -2.34
N ALA A 31 0.52 -2.37 -1.22
CA ALA A 31 1.84 -2.96 -1.18
C ALA A 31 1.70 -4.49 -1.12
N ASP A 32 2.09 -5.13 -2.22
CA ASP A 32 2.15 -6.58 -2.39
C ASP A 32 0.88 -7.29 -1.86
N GLY A 33 1.00 -8.19 -0.88
CA GLY A 33 -0.13 -8.93 -0.29
C GLY A 33 -1.29 -8.09 0.23
N GLY A 34 -1.12 -6.77 0.43
CA GLY A 34 -2.20 -5.85 0.76
C GLY A 34 -3.34 -5.84 -0.26
N ALA A 35 -3.06 -6.16 -1.54
CA ALA A 35 -4.12 -6.28 -2.55
C ALA A 35 -5.11 -7.40 -2.25
N ASN A 36 -4.66 -8.51 -1.65
CA ASN A 36 -5.57 -9.58 -1.24
C ASN A 36 -6.55 -9.07 -0.18
N LEU A 37 -6.09 -8.25 0.77
CA LEU A 37 -6.91 -7.69 1.85
C LEU A 37 -7.92 -6.68 1.31
N ALA A 38 -7.49 -5.78 0.41
CA ALA A 38 -8.38 -4.82 -0.24
C ALA A 38 -9.52 -5.52 -0.98
N LEU A 39 -9.20 -6.53 -1.81
CA LEU A 39 -10.20 -7.27 -2.57
C LEU A 39 -11.12 -8.11 -1.67
N THR A 40 -10.61 -8.65 -0.57
CA THR A 40 -11.43 -9.34 0.45
C THR A 40 -12.42 -8.38 1.12
N ALA A 41 -12.02 -7.12 1.33
CA ALA A 41 -12.90 -6.03 1.77
C ALA A 41 -13.84 -5.51 0.65
N GLY A 42 -13.71 -6.03 -0.57
CA GLY A 42 -14.49 -5.62 -1.74
C GLY A 42 -14.18 -4.21 -2.22
N VAL A 43 -12.92 -3.77 -2.06
CA VAL A 43 -12.37 -2.50 -2.52
C VAL A 43 -11.24 -2.78 -3.49
N PHE A 44 -11.22 -2.09 -4.63
CA PHE A 44 -10.16 -2.25 -5.63
C PHE A 44 -9.05 -1.25 -5.39
N PRO A 45 -7.77 -1.67 -5.41
CA PRO A 45 -6.67 -0.72 -5.42
C PRO A 45 -6.62 0.02 -6.75
N ASP A 46 -6.17 1.28 -6.72
CA ASP A 46 -5.80 2.01 -7.93
C ASP A 46 -4.42 1.58 -8.43
N VAL A 47 -3.53 1.27 -7.49
CA VAL A 47 -2.16 0.84 -7.76
C VAL A 47 -1.79 -0.37 -6.90
N LEU A 48 -1.22 -1.40 -7.52
CA LEU A 48 -0.59 -2.54 -6.84
C LEU A 48 0.92 -2.47 -7.08
N ILE A 49 1.70 -2.42 -6.00
CA ILE A 49 3.15 -2.24 -6.03
C ILE A 49 3.84 -3.37 -5.26
N GLY A 50 4.86 -3.96 -5.87
CA GLY A 50 5.75 -4.92 -5.20
C GLY A 50 6.36 -5.92 -6.16
N ASP A 51 6.99 -6.96 -5.66
CA ASP A 51 7.42 -8.10 -6.49
C ASP A 51 6.30 -9.13 -6.77
N LEU A 52 5.18 -9.00 -6.05
CA LEU A 52 3.93 -9.74 -6.20
C LEU A 52 4.02 -11.19 -5.73
N ASP A 53 4.98 -11.54 -4.86
CA ASP A 53 5.19 -12.91 -4.40
C ASP A 53 4.17 -13.35 -3.33
N SER A 54 3.59 -12.41 -2.58
CA SER A 54 2.56 -12.67 -1.58
C SER A 54 1.15 -12.36 -2.09
N VAL A 55 1.00 -12.02 -3.37
CA VAL A 55 -0.29 -11.77 -4.03
C VAL A 55 -0.82 -13.05 -4.66
N SER A 56 -2.08 -13.40 -4.43
CA SER A 56 -2.67 -14.57 -5.08
C SER A 56 -2.83 -14.36 -6.59
N GLN A 57 -2.74 -15.44 -7.37
CA GLN A 57 -2.91 -15.36 -8.82
C GLN A 57 -4.30 -14.80 -9.20
N ASP A 58 -5.34 -15.21 -8.47
CA ASP A 58 -6.71 -14.70 -8.64
C ASP A 58 -6.79 -13.19 -8.40
N THR A 59 -6.11 -12.67 -7.37
CA THR A 59 -6.01 -11.23 -7.10
C THR A 59 -5.30 -10.50 -8.24
N ILE A 60 -4.19 -11.04 -8.75
CA ILE A 60 -3.45 -10.44 -9.87
C ILE A 60 -4.34 -10.36 -11.12
N ASP A 61 -5.03 -11.45 -11.46
CA ASP A 61 -5.86 -11.52 -12.65
C ASP A 61 -7.10 -10.63 -12.54
N LEU A 62 -7.69 -10.54 -11.35
CA LEU A 62 -8.76 -9.61 -11.05
C LEU A 62 -8.30 -8.15 -11.17
N CYS A 63 -7.13 -7.80 -10.60
CA CYS A 63 -6.53 -6.47 -10.74
C CYS A 63 -6.28 -6.10 -12.22
N ARG A 64 -5.77 -7.04 -13.02
CA ARG A 64 -5.58 -6.83 -14.47
C ARG A 64 -6.89 -6.57 -15.18
N ARG A 65 -7.94 -7.34 -14.87
CA ARG A 65 -9.26 -7.21 -15.48
C ARG A 65 -9.90 -5.85 -15.20
N GLU A 66 -9.75 -5.35 -13.97
CA GLU A 66 -10.29 -4.05 -13.56
C GLU A 66 -9.34 -2.87 -13.87
N ASN A 67 -8.29 -3.08 -14.68
CA ASN A 67 -7.32 -2.05 -15.09
C ASN A 67 -6.57 -1.38 -13.93
N VAL A 68 -6.33 -2.09 -12.83
CA VAL A 68 -5.46 -1.64 -11.74
C VAL A 68 -4.04 -1.41 -12.28
N LYS A 69 -3.40 -0.30 -11.89
CA LYS A 69 -2.00 -0.04 -12.26
C LYS A 69 -1.07 -0.95 -11.47
N ILE A 70 -0.46 -1.93 -12.13
CA ILE A 70 0.51 -2.83 -11.51
C ILE A 70 1.93 -2.30 -11.75
N VAL A 71 2.65 -1.99 -10.68
CA VAL A 71 4.06 -1.58 -10.71
C VAL A 71 4.89 -2.71 -10.10
N LYS A 72 5.40 -3.58 -10.98
CA LYS A 72 6.19 -4.74 -10.57
C LYS A 72 7.66 -4.37 -10.37
N TYR A 73 8.23 -4.80 -9.25
CA TYR A 73 9.66 -4.74 -8.93
C TYR A 73 10.29 -6.14 -8.93
N PRO A 74 11.63 -6.26 -9.06
CA PRO A 74 12.31 -7.53 -8.84
C PRO A 74 12.22 -7.95 -7.36
N SER A 75 12.27 -9.26 -7.10
CA SER A 75 12.34 -9.81 -5.75
C SER A 75 13.67 -9.51 -5.06
N GLU A 76 14.77 -9.48 -5.82
CA GLU A 76 16.08 -9.05 -5.32
C GLU A 76 16.15 -7.52 -5.33
N LYS A 77 15.92 -6.91 -4.17
CA LYS A 77 15.96 -5.47 -3.93
C LYS A 77 16.26 -5.18 -2.45
N ASP A 78 16.79 -3.99 -2.17
CA ASP A 78 17.09 -3.57 -0.79
C ASP A 78 15.88 -2.93 -0.07
N GLN A 79 14.84 -2.57 -0.82
CA GLN A 79 13.66 -1.87 -0.32
C GLN A 79 12.50 -2.83 -0.08
N THR A 80 11.74 -2.59 0.98
CA THR A 80 10.49 -3.33 1.22
C THR A 80 9.39 -2.87 0.25
N ASP A 81 8.37 -3.69 0.00
CA ASP A 81 7.25 -3.28 -0.88
C ASP A 81 6.45 -2.12 -0.29
N LEU A 82 6.36 -2.00 1.05
CA LEU A 82 5.77 -0.83 1.69
C LEU A 82 6.61 0.43 1.43
N GLU A 83 7.93 0.33 1.53
CA GLU A 83 8.83 1.46 1.22
C GLU A 83 8.67 1.90 -0.24
N LEU A 84 8.59 0.95 -1.17
CA LEU A 84 8.32 1.25 -2.58
C LEU A 84 6.97 1.94 -2.78
N ALA A 85 5.93 1.51 -2.06
CA ALA A 85 4.60 2.12 -2.12
C ALA A 85 4.61 3.56 -1.58
N VAL A 86 5.31 3.80 -0.47
CA VAL A 86 5.48 5.14 0.11
C VAL A 86 6.28 6.04 -0.83
N ASP A 87 7.37 5.55 -1.42
CA ASP A 87 8.18 6.32 -2.36
C ASP A 87 7.42 6.65 -3.64
N TYR A 88 6.63 5.71 -4.14
CA TYR A 88 5.70 5.96 -5.23
C TYR A 88 4.70 7.05 -4.88
N ALA A 89 4.07 6.97 -3.70
CA ALA A 89 3.10 7.96 -3.23
C ALA A 89 3.73 9.35 -3.12
N LEU A 90 4.91 9.48 -2.49
CA LEU A 90 5.64 10.74 -2.38
C LEU A 90 6.01 11.33 -3.74
N GLY A 91 6.41 10.49 -4.70
CA GLY A 91 6.73 10.90 -6.06
C GLY A 91 5.57 11.54 -6.82
N LEU A 92 4.31 11.23 -6.47
CA LEU A 92 3.12 11.83 -7.10
C LEU A 92 2.96 13.32 -6.77
N PHE A 93 3.52 13.79 -5.66
CA PHE A 93 3.31 15.17 -5.21
C PHE A 93 4.20 16.21 -5.92
N LYS A 94 5.20 15.80 -6.72
CA LYS A 94 5.98 16.68 -7.63
C LYS A 94 6.45 18.01 -7.01
N GLY A 95 6.96 17.98 -5.79
CA GLY A 95 7.42 19.19 -5.09
C GLY A 95 6.31 20.02 -4.42
N ARG A 96 5.09 19.46 -4.30
CA ARG A 96 4.02 20.00 -3.47
C ARG A 96 3.97 19.21 -2.16
N PRO A 97 3.56 19.83 -1.05
CA PRO A 97 3.37 19.08 0.19
C PRO A 97 2.30 18.01 -0.01
N ALA A 98 2.58 16.80 0.46
CA ALA A 98 1.54 15.82 0.69
C ALA A 98 0.57 16.34 1.75
N GLU A 99 -0.73 16.19 1.52
CA GLU A 99 -1.71 16.50 2.57
C GLU A 99 -1.74 15.39 3.61
N GLU A 100 -1.84 14.14 3.16
CA GLU A 100 -1.88 12.97 4.03
C GLU A 100 -1.50 11.68 3.29
N ILE A 101 -0.68 10.85 3.93
CA ILE A 101 -0.46 9.44 3.54
C ILE A 101 -0.78 8.59 4.77
N SER A 102 -1.84 7.79 4.68
CA SER A 102 -2.28 6.91 5.76
C SER A 102 -1.83 5.48 5.47
N LEU A 103 -1.14 4.85 6.42
CA LEU A 103 -0.70 3.45 6.31
C LEU A 103 -1.66 2.54 7.07
N TYR A 104 -2.21 1.55 6.36
CA TYR A 104 -3.14 0.55 6.87
C TYR A 104 -2.52 -0.84 6.82
N ALA A 105 -3.00 -1.74 7.70
CA ALA A 105 -2.48 -3.10 7.85
C ALA A 105 -0.93 -3.14 7.96
N ALA A 106 -0.31 -2.09 8.52
CA ALA A 106 1.14 -1.98 8.66
C ALA A 106 1.64 -2.49 10.02
N GLY A 107 0.77 -3.13 10.80
CA GLY A 107 1.10 -3.81 12.06
C GLY A 107 0.93 -5.33 11.97
N GLY A 108 0.86 -5.99 13.11
CA GLY A 108 0.65 -7.43 13.22
C GLY A 108 1.70 -8.13 14.07
N MET A 109 1.78 -9.45 13.95
CA MET A 109 2.55 -10.31 14.86
C MET A 109 4.07 -10.28 14.60
N ARG A 110 4.51 -9.90 13.40
CA ARG A 110 5.94 -9.81 13.03
C ARG A 110 6.52 -8.46 13.46
N MET A 111 7.13 -8.46 14.65
CA MET A 111 7.70 -7.25 15.25
C MET A 111 8.79 -6.61 14.38
N ASP A 112 9.58 -7.43 13.67
CA ASP A 112 10.58 -7.00 12.70
C ASP A 112 9.95 -6.17 11.57
N HIS A 113 8.80 -6.60 11.03
CA HIS A 113 8.06 -5.84 10.02
C HIS A 113 7.48 -4.55 10.60
N LEU A 114 6.89 -4.59 11.79
CA LEU A 114 6.35 -3.39 12.42
C LEU A 114 7.44 -2.32 12.62
N LEU A 115 8.60 -2.71 13.14
CA LEU A 115 9.74 -1.79 13.30
C LEU A 115 10.25 -1.27 11.95
N GLY A 116 10.30 -2.13 10.92
CA GLY A 116 10.61 -1.72 9.55
C GLY A 116 9.62 -0.68 9.01
N ASN A 117 8.32 -0.90 9.20
CA ASN A 117 7.28 0.01 8.74
C ASN A 117 7.35 1.37 9.46
N ILE A 118 7.64 1.38 10.77
CA ILE A 118 7.90 2.62 11.52
C ILE A 118 9.15 3.33 10.95
N ALA A 119 10.22 2.59 10.63
CA ALA A 119 11.41 3.17 10.02
C ALA A 119 11.11 3.78 8.63
N VAL A 120 10.26 3.16 7.82
CA VAL A 120 9.77 3.72 6.55
C VAL A 120 9.04 5.04 6.78
N MET A 121 8.15 5.12 7.77
CA MET A 121 7.45 6.37 8.12
C MET A 121 8.42 7.48 8.54
N LEU A 122 9.40 7.15 9.38
CA LEU A 122 10.43 8.10 9.82
C LEU A 122 11.29 8.58 8.66
N GLY A 123 11.68 7.67 7.76
CA GLY A 123 12.42 8.00 6.55
C GLY A 123 11.63 8.93 5.63
N ALA A 124 10.34 8.63 5.41
CA ALA A 124 9.44 9.47 4.63
C ALA A 124 9.31 10.88 5.21
N ALA A 125 9.17 11.03 6.52
CA ALA A 125 9.09 12.34 7.19
C ALA A 125 10.36 13.19 7.04
N GLN A 126 11.52 12.56 6.80
CA GLN A 126 12.79 13.26 6.58
C GLN A 126 13.03 13.62 5.10
N LYS A 127 12.33 12.95 4.17
CA LYS A 127 12.41 13.29 2.75
C LYS A 127 11.77 14.67 2.56
N LYS A 128 12.56 15.65 2.13
CA LYS A 128 12.04 16.97 1.74
C LYS A 128 11.22 16.78 0.46
N VAL A 129 9.90 16.72 0.61
CA VAL A 129 8.95 16.80 -0.50
C VAL A 129 8.80 18.26 -0.93
#